data_AF-A0A0D0DIP7-F1
#
_entry.id   AF-A0A0D0DIP7-F1
#
_cell.length_a   1.000
_cell.length_b   1.000
_cell.length_c   1.000
_cell.angle_alpha   90.00
_cell.angle_beta   90.00
_cell.angle_gamma   90.00
#
_symmetry.space_group_name_H-M   'P 1'
#
loop_
_entity.id
_entity.type
_entity.pdbx_description
1 polymer ?
#
loop_
_entity_poly.entity_id
_entity_poly.type
_entity_poly.pdbx_seq_one_letter_code
_entity_poly.pdbx_strand_id
1 'polypeptide(L)'
;FTFPHRASELERYGEYITQKFAHHKQQFHGRVIEFDKSIQKHVGSSCQYEFTDPHANLFESHFLPSGKQFSESPNFAKVKKPSASSPSSIIKKDKACRCYNSGQCTQSAVTCCYTHICSFPSCVKAHQECDHHKKDTV
;
A
#
# COMPACT_ATOMS: atom_id res chain seq x y z
N PHE A 1 14.39 11.57 20.68
CA PHE A 1 14.01 10.19 20.33
C PHE A 1 12.53 9.99 20.64
N THR A 2 11.74 9.53 19.67
CA THR A 2 10.27 9.44 19.78
C THR A 2 9.80 8.35 20.75
N PHE A 3 10.62 7.32 21.02
CA PHE A 3 10.33 6.26 22.00
C PHE A 3 11.58 5.90 22.82
N PRO A 4 11.91 6.67 23.88
CA PRO A 4 13.12 6.45 24.67
C PRO A 4 13.16 5.07 25.34
N HIS A 5 12.00 4.56 25.77
CA HIS A 5 11.87 3.27 26.44
C HIS A 5 12.09 2.07 25.50
N ARG A 6 12.07 2.28 24.18
CA ARG A 6 12.35 1.25 23.16
C ARG A 6 13.69 1.43 22.46
N ALA A 7 14.55 2.32 22.94
CA ALA A 7 15.82 2.62 22.26
C ALA A 7 16.73 1.38 22.15
N SER A 8 16.86 0.60 23.23
CA SER A 8 17.63 -0.65 23.25
C SER A 8 17.04 -1.74 22.36
N GLU A 9 15.70 -1.83 22.31
CA GLU A 9 14.97 -2.76 21.43
C GLU A 9 15.24 -2.44 19.96
N LEU A 10 15.13 -1.16 19.58
CA LEU A 10 15.35 -0.70 18.21
C LEU A 10 16.81 -0.84 17.76
N GLU A 11 17.77 -0.64 18.67
CA GLU A 11 19.18 -0.87 18.41
C GLU A 11 19.44 -2.35 18.08
N ARG A 12 18.97 -3.26 18.95
CA ARG A 12 19.09 -4.70 18.74
C ARG A 12 18.36 -5.17 17.46
N TYR A 13 17.21 -4.56 17.14
CA TYR A 13 16.52 -4.82 15.88
C TYR A 13 17.32 -4.36 14.66
N GLY A 14 17.94 -3.18 14.73
CA GLY A 14 18.82 -2.66 13.69
C GLY A 14 20.03 -3.58 13.43
N GLU A 15 20.64 -4.10 14.50
CA GLU A 15 21.69 -5.11 14.40
C GLU A 15 21.18 -6.40 13.73
N TYR A 16 20.01 -6.90 14.13
CA TYR A 16 19.40 -8.09 13.56
C TYR A 16 19.16 -7.96 12.05
N ILE A 17 18.58 -6.86 11.58
CA ILE A 17 18.36 -6.63 10.14
C ILE A 17 19.69 -6.46 9.40
N THR A 18 20.65 -5.73 9.97
CA THR A 18 22.01 -5.61 9.42
C THR A 18 22.67 -6.98 9.23
N GLN A 19 22.58 -7.85 10.24
CA GLN A 19 23.10 -9.22 10.16
C GLN A 19 22.42 -10.04 9.05
N LYS A 20 21.12 -9.85 8.82
CA LYS A 20 20.43 -10.50 7.69
C LYS A 20 20.99 -10.05 6.34
N PHE A 21 21.26 -8.75 6.16
CA PHE A 21 21.93 -8.28 4.94
C PHE A 21 23.34 -8.84 4.77
N ALA A 22 24.10 -8.97 5.87
CA ALA A 22 25.45 -9.55 5.84
C ALA A 22 25.43 -11.06 5.53
N HIS A 23 24.43 -11.79 6.03
CA HIS A 23 24.31 -13.23 5.84
C HIS A 23 23.83 -13.61 4.43
N HIS A 24 23.02 -12.75 3.80
CA HIS A 24 22.44 -13.02 2.49
C HIS A 24 23.23 -12.35 1.34
N LYS A 25 23.40 -13.08 0.22
CA LYS A 25 23.97 -12.51 -1.01
C LYS A 25 23.15 -11.31 -1.48
N GLN A 26 23.79 -10.35 -2.16
CA GLN A 26 23.16 -9.11 -2.61
C GLN A 26 21.86 -9.30 -3.40
N GLN A 27 21.77 -10.39 -4.19
CA GLN A 27 20.54 -10.76 -4.90
C GLN A 27 19.31 -10.94 -3.98
N PHE A 28 19.51 -11.36 -2.73
CA PHE A 28 18.43 -11.56 -1.77
C PHE A 28 18.17 -10.35 -0.86
N HIS A 29 18.94 -9.26 -1.01
CA HIS A 29 18.75 -8.03 -0.21
C HIS A 29 17.35 -7.44 -0.38
N GLY A 30 16.75 -7.55 -1.57
CA GLY A 30 15.35 -7.16 -1.80
C GLY A 30 14.36 -7.90 -0.87
N ARG A 31 14.59 -9.20 -0.62
CA ARG A 31 13.76 -9.97 0.30
C ARG A 31 13.97 -9.59 1.76
N VAL A 32 15.21 -9.26 2.15
CA VAL A 32 15.50 -8.74 3.49
C VAL A 32 14.71 -7.45 3.74
N ILE A 33 14.59 -6.57 2.73
CA ILE A 33 13.76 -5.35 2.81
C ILE A 33 12.27 -5.68 2.96
N GLU A 34 11.74 -6.63 2.19
CA GLU A 34 10.33 -7.03 2.29
C GLU A 34 9.99 -7.71 3.62
N PHE A 35 10.93 -8.50 4.14
CA PHE A 35 10.87 -9.09 5.46
C PHE A 35 10.83 -8.02 6.55
N ASP A 36 11.75 -7.05 6.54
CA ASP A 36 11.77 -5.91 7.48
C ASP A 36 10.44 -5.13 7.46
N LYS A 37 9.93 -4.81 6.28
CA LYS A 37 8.60 -4.17 6.13
C LYS A 37 7.47 -5.00 6.73
N SER A 38 7.54 -6.32 6.61
CA SER A 38 6.53 -7.22 7.16
C SER A 38 6.58 -7.23 8.69
N ILE A 39 7.78 -7.22 9.28
CA ILE A 39 7.96 -7.10 10.73
C ILE A 39 7.41 -5.76 11.23
N GLN A 40 7.78 -4.65 10.60
CA GLN A 40 7.28 -3.31 10.98
C GLN A 40 5.76 -3.24 10.92
N LYS A 41 5.12 -3.84 9.89
CA LYS A 41 3.66 -3.92 9.81
C LYS A 41 3.07 -4.81 10.90
N HIS A 42 3.69 -5.94 11.20
CA HIS A 42 3.21 -6.87 12.22
C HIS A 42 3.26 -6.24 13.61
N VAL A 43 4.41 -5.67 13.99
CA VAL A 43 4.60 -4.94 15.26
C VAL A 43 3.74 -3.68 15.32
N GLY A 44 3.59 -2.95 14.21
CA GLY A 44 2.73 -1.77 14.16
C GLY A 44 1.24 -2.07 14.25
N SER A 45 0.79 -3.24 13.76
CA SER A 45 -0.61 -3.65 13.80
C SER A 45 -1.00 -4.32 15.12
N SER A 46 -0.03 -4.88 15.83
CA SER A 46 -0.24 -5.57 17.09
C SER A 46 0.71 -4.99 18.14
N CYS A 47 0.15 -4.25 19.10
CA CYS A 47 0.88 -3.70 20.24
C CYS A 47 1.43 -4.79 21.21
N GLN A 48 1.21 -6.07 20.90
CA GLN A 48 1.60 -7.23 21.71
C GLN A 48 2.94 -7.84 21.27
N TYR A 49 3.49 -7.46 20.12
CA TYR A 49 4.77 -7.98 19.64
C TYR A 49 5.88 -6.96 19.75
N GLU A 50 7.06 -7.43 20.15
CA GLU A 50 8.31 -6.66 20.12
C GLU A 50 9.06 -6.94 18.83
N PHE A 51 9.91 -6.00 18.41
CA PHE A 51 10.81 -6.19 17.29
C PHE A 51 11.83 -7.32 17.53
N THR A 52 12.08 -7.64 18.80
CA THR A 52 12.99 -8.71 19.26
C THR A 52 12.39 -10.11 19.31
N ASP A 53 11.07 -10.26 19.13
CA ASP A 53 10.40 -11.55 19.12
C ASP A 53 10.87 -12.43 17.93
N PRO A 54 10.90 -13.77 18.04
CA PRO A 54 11.30 -14.63 16.92
C PRO A 54 10.26 -14.52 15.79
N HIS A 55 10.54 -13.71 14.79
CA HIS A 55 9.74 -13.58 13.56
C HIS A 55 9.90 -14.79 12.63
N ALA A 56 9.96 -16.00 13.18
CA ALA A 56 10.22 -17.25 12.45
C ALA A 56 9.16 -17.49 11.36
N ASN A 57 7.88 -17.29 11.67
CA ASN A 57 6.79 -17.41 10.70
C ASN A 57 6.95 -16.45 9.52
N LEU A 58 7.38 -15.21 9.78
CA LEU A 58 7.65 -14.24 8.72
C LEU A 58 8.90 -14.63 7.92
N PHE A 59 9.94 -15.10 8.60
CA PHE A 59 11.16 -15.55 7.95
C PHE A 59 10.88 -16.73 7.01
N GLU A 60 10.16 -17.74 7.47
CA GLU A 60 9.73 -18.87 6.65
C GLU A 60 8.90 -18.42 5.45
N SER A 61 7.97 -17.49 5.63
CA SER A 61 7.15 -16.95 4.54
C SER A 61 7.96 -16.31 3.41
N HIS A 62 9.10 -15.69 3.72
CA HIS A 62 9.92 -14.90 2.77
C HIS A 62 11.13 -15.68 2.22
N PHE A 63 11.68 -16.61 3.00
CA PHE A 63 12.94 -17.28 2.70
C PHE A 63 12.83 -18.77 2.38
N LEU A 64 11.75 -19.46 2.78
CA LEU A 64 11.55 -20.87 2.42
C LEU A 64 10.75 -21.02 1.12
N PRO A 65 11.05 -22.03 0.28
CA PRO A 65 10.28 -22.31 -0.94
C PRO A 65 8.78 -22.51 -0.75
N SER A 66 8.39 -23.02 0.42
CA SER A 66 6.98 -23.22 0.80
C SER A 66 6.29 -21.93 1.24
N GLY A 67 7.03 -20.84 1.40
CA GLY A 67 6.55 -19.55 1.90
C GLY A 67 5.71 -18.81 0.88
N LYS A 68 4.59 -18.20 1.33
CA LYS A 68 3.67 -17.45 0.46
C LYS A 68 4.29 -16.24 -0.23
N GLN A 69 5.43 -15.74 0.25
CA GLN A 69 6.14 -14.59 -0.29
C GLN A 69 7.46 -15.00 -1.00
N PHE A 70 7.73 -16.31 -1.10
CA PHE A 70 8.93 -16.81 -1.76
C PHE A 70 8.76 -16.81 -3.29
N SER A 71 9.79 -16.34 -4.00
CA SER A 71 9.89 -16.46 -5.47
C SER A 71 11.31 -16.86 -5.89
N GLU A 72 11.48 -17.97 -6.62
CA GLU A 72 12.81 -18.52 -6.98
C GLU A 72 13.76 -17.52 -7.65
N SER A 73 13.25 -16.61 -8.47
CA SER A 73 14.05 -15.52 -9.03
C SER A 73 14.12 -14.34 -8.06
N PRO A 74 15.32 -13.97 -7.55
CA PRO A 74 15.53 -12.64 -7.02
C PRO A 74 15.56 -11.69 -8.22
N ASN A 75 14.38 -11.33 -8.73
CA ASN A 75 14.31 -10.36 -9.79
C ASN A 75 14.91 -9.04 -9.28
N PHE A 76 16.13 -8.75 -9.72
CA PHE A 76 16.59 -7.40 -10.04
C PHE A 76 15.75 -6.82 -11.19
N ALA A 77 14.43 -6.95 -11.11
CA ALA A 77 13.54 -5.94 -11.63
C ALA A 77 13.29 -5.04 -10.42
N LYS A 78 14.01 -3.93 -10.26
CA LYS A 78 13.71 -2.79 -11.11
C LYS A 78 12.47 -3.06 -11.96
N VAL A 79 11.32 -3.06 -11.32
CA VAL A 79 10.23 -2.26 -11.86
C VAL A 79 10.73 -0.81 -11.78
N LYS A 80 11.72 -0.47 -12.64
CA LYS A 80 11.58 0.75 -13.40
C LYS A 80 10.20 0.56 -14.00
N LYS A 81 9.22 1.28 -13.47
CA LYS A 81 8.07 1.65 -14.27
C LYS A 81 8.67 2.00 -15.64
N PRO A 82 8.29 1.35 -16.74
CA PRO A 82 8.59 1.93 -18.01
C PRO A 82 7.98 3.33 -17.94
N SER A 83 8.85 4.34 -17.96
CA SER A 83 8.53 5.65 -18.48
C SER A 83 8.21 5.45 -19.96
N ALA A 84 7.10 4.77 -20.21
CA ALA A 84 6.39 4.78 -21.45
C ALA A 84 5.13 5.55 -21.09
N SER A 85 5.09 6.78 -21.58
CA SER A 85 3.87 7.52 -21.83
C SER A 85 2.90 6.61 -22.58
N SER A 86 2.07 5.91 -21.80
CA SER A 86 0.90 5.19 -22.27
C SER A 86 -0.12 5.37 -21.16
N PRO A 87 -1.30 5.93 -21.48
CA PRO A 87 -2.26 6.34 -20.47
C PRO A 87 -2.66 5.08 -19.70
N SER A 88 -2.26 5.05 -18.43
CA SER A 88 -2.68 4.00 -17.52
C SER A 88 -4.20 4.03 -17.49
N SER A 89 -4.81 2.97 -18.00
CA SER A 89 -6.24 2.73 -17.83
C SER A 89 -6.49 2.70 -16.33
N ILE A 90 -7.05 3.79 -15.82
CA ILE A 90 -7.39 3.92 -14.41
C ILE A 90 -8.38 2.81 -14.11
N ILE A 91 -7.99 1.88 -13.23
CA ILE A 91 -8.88 0.88 -12.68
C ILE A 91 -9.93 1.65 -11.87
N LYS A 92 -11.11 1.83 -12.46
CA LYS A 92 -12.22 2.54 -11.83
C LYS A 92 -12.66 1.75 -10.60
N LYS A 93 -12.67 2.40 -9.45
CA LYS A 93 -13.34 1.86 -8.27
C LYS A 93 -14.84 1.91 -8.53
N ASP A 94 -15.57 0.84 -8.19
CA ASP A 94 -17.01 0.71 -8.39
C ASP A 94 -17.86 1.74 -7.60
N LYS A 95 -17.22 2.53 -6.74
CA LYS A 95 -17.87 3.55 -5.91
C LYS A 95 -18.00 4.89 -6.63
N ALA A 96 -19.14 5.55 -6.43
CA ALA A 96 -19.40 6.91 -6.89
C ALA A 96 -18.39 7.91 -6.32
N CYS A 97 -17.96 8.85 -7.15
CA CYS A 97 -17.04 9.93 -6.77
C CYS A 97 -17.77 10.95 -5.89
N ARG A 98 -17.32 11.12 -4.64
CA ARG A 98 -17.89 12.11 -3.71
C ARG A 98 -17.62 13.55 -4.18
N CYS A 99 -16.40 13.84 -4.64
CA CYS A 99 -16.06 15.18 -5.14
C CYS A 99 -16.89 15.57 -6.37
N TYR A 100 -17.23 14.60 -7.23
CA TYR A 100 -18.13 14.83 -8.37
C TYR A 100 -19.54 15.17 -7.88
N ASN A 101 -20.04 14.41 -6.89
CA ASN A 101 -21.31 14.65 -6.22
C ASN A 101 -21.33 15.92 -5.33
N SER A 102 -20.23 16.64 -5.21
CA SER A 102 -20.15 17.94 -4.52
C SER A 102 -19.78 19.08 -5.47
N GLY A 103 -19.69 18.82 -6.78
CA GLY A 103 -19.27 19.81 -7.77
C GLY A 103 -17.79 20.22 -7.72
N GLN A 104 -16.97 19.57 -6.91
CA GLN A 104 -15.56 19.92 -6.65
C GLN A 104 -14.55 18.99 -7.36
N CYS A 105 -15.00 18.08 -8.22
CA CYS A 105 -14.10 17.21 -8.97
C CYS A 105 -13.45 17.97 -10.13
N THR A 106 -12.15 18.15 -10.07
CA THR A 106 -11.34 18.75 -11.15
C THR A 106 -10.89 17.74 -12.20
N GLN A 107 -11.11 16.44 -11.95
CA GLN A 107 -10.74 15.36 -12.86
C GLN A 107 -11.89 15.05 -13.83
N SER A 108 -11.57 14.68 -15.07
CA SER A 108 -12.57 14.18 -16.02
C SER A 108 -13.08 12.79 -15.63
N ALA A 109 -14.25 12.38 -16.14
CA ALA A 109 -14.80 11.04 -15.89
C ALA A 109 -13.91 9.87 -16.38
N VAL A 110 -12.98 10.16 -17.30
CA VAL A 110 -11.99 9.21 -17.83
C VAL A 110 -10.76 9.15 -16.92
N THR A 111 -10.40 10.27 -16.30
CA THR A 111 -9.19 10.41 -15.46
C THR A 111 -9.45 10.25 -13.97
N CYS A 112 -10.72 10.14 -13.55
CA CYS A 112 -11.08 9.94 -12.15
C CYS A 112 -11.00 8.45 -11.75
N CYS A 113 -10.39 8.18 -10.60
CA CYS A 113 -10.32 6.83 -10.00
C CYS A 113 -11.68 6.31 -9.50
N TYR A 114 -12.72 7.14 -9.48
CA TYR A 114 -14.07 6.83 -9.00
C TYR A 114 -15.10 7.10 -10.10
N THR A 115 -16.24 6.43 -10.06
CA THR A 115 -17.27 6.59 -11.09
C THR A 115 -17.99 7.94 -10.94
N HIS A 116 -18.06 8.71 -12.02
CA HIS A 116 -18.84 9.95 -12.10
C HIS A 116 -20.31 9.62 -12.35
N ILE A 117 -20.94 9.04 -11.32
CA ILE A 117 -22.37 8.78 -11.28
C ILE A 117 -22.98 9.58 -10.12
N CYS A 118 -24.23 9.96 -10.30
CA CYS A 118 -24.97 10.55 -9.20
C CYS A 118 -25.16 9.50 -8.09
N SER A 119 -24.92 9.89 -6.83
CA SER A 119 -25.17 8.99 -5.69
C SER A 119 -26.66 8.77 -5.40
N PHE A 120 -27.56 9.54 -6.03
CA PHE A 120 -28.99 9.36 -5.91
C PHE A 120 -29.48 8.22 -6.82
N PRO A 121 -30.12 7.17 -6.26
CA PRO A 121 -30.44 5.93 -6.98
C PRO A 121 -31.45 6.10 -8.13
N SER A 122 -32.15 7.23 -8.20
CA SER A 122 -33.10 7.55 -9.28
C SER A 122 -32.56 8.55 -10.31
N CYS A 123 -31.35 9.11 -10.14
CA CYS A 123 -30.80 10.04 -11.13
C CYS A 123 -29.97 9.31 -12.18
N VAL A 124 -30.45 9.33 -13.42
CA VAL A 124 -29.74 8.86 -14.62
C VAL A 124 -28.95 9.97 -15.33
N LYS A 125 -29.12 11.23 -14.89
CA LYS A 125 -28.44 12.39 -15.47
C LYS A 125 -27.05 12.57 -14.85
N ALA A 126 -26.20 13.37 -15.51
CA ALA A 126 -24.99 13.87 -14.88
C ALA A 126 -25.36 14.65 -13.61
N HIS A 127 -24.60 14.49 -12.53
CA HIS A 127 -24.89 15.09 -11.23
C HIS A 127 -25.11 16.62 -11.29
N GLN A 128 -24.37 17.32 -12.17
CA GLN A 128 -24.49 18.76 -12.39
C GLN A 128 -25.85 19.20 -12.99
N GLU A 129 -26.58 18.27 -13.61
CA GLU A 129 -27.86 18.50 -14.27
C GLU A 129 -29.04 17.90 -13.49
N CYS A 130 -28.79 17.29 -12.32
CA CYS A 130 -29.83 16.66 -11.53
C CYS A 130 -30.58 17.71 -10.67
N ASP A 131 -31.91 17.61 -10.61
CA ASP A 131 -32.77 18.54 -9.87
C ASP A 131 -32.56 18.52 -8.34
N HIS A 132 -32.04 17.42 -7.79
CA HIS A 132 -31.73 17.34 -6.36
C HIS A 132 -30.44 18.10 -5.99
N HIS A 133 -29.52 18.37 -6.92
CA HIS A 133 -28.33 19.20 -6.64
C HIS A 133 -28.73 20.65 -6.32
N LYS A 134 -29.87 21.12 -6.86
CA LYS A 134 -30.38 22.47 -6.60
C LYS A 134 -31.04 22.62 -5.23
N LYS A 135 -31.25 21.53 -4.48
CA LYS A 135 -31.96 21.57 -3.19
C LYS A 135 -31.03 21.74 -1.98
N ASP A 136 -29.73 21.54 -2.14
CA ASP A 136 -28.74 21.66 -1.05
C ASP A 136 -28.06 23.05 -0.99
N THR A 137 -28.65 24.07 -1.64
CA THR A 137 -28.12 25.46 -1.68
C THR A 137 -28.96 26.45 -0.85
N VAL A 138 -29.58 26.00 0.25
CA VAL A 138 -30.25 26.86 1.24
C VAL A 138 -29.54 26.76 2.58
#